data_AF-A0A947BFN9-F1
#
_entry.id   AF-A0A947BFN9-F1
#
_cell.length_a   1.000
_cell.length_b   1.000
_cell.length_c   1.000
_cell.angle_alpha   90.00
_cell.angle_beta   90.00
_cell.angle_gamma   90.00
#
_symmetry.space_group_name_H-M   'P 1'
#
loop_
_entity.id
_entity.type
_entity.pdbx_description
1 polymer ?
#
loop_
_entity_poly.entity_id
_entity_poly.type
_entity_poly.pdbx_seq_one_letter_code
_entity_poly.pdbx_strand_id
1 'polypeptide(L)'
;MRTAFFGAAALVAAGFAAPLAAQETADDQLAALADEYQDYRLASFGFVETESGATRQGDALWSVTPEAWRTRAAQYRQFLSRLDALEGEGFSNDAKTDALVLRTLLESEIGDAQFSEWQMPFNSDSNFWSYLTPGGAFGSVEDYEAYI
;
A
#
# COMPACT_ATOMS: atom_id res chain seq x y z
N MET A 1 -26.44 -50.98 57.57
CA MET A 1 -25.33 -50.05 57.29
C MET A 1 -24.81 -50.33 55.89
N ARG A 2 -24.39 -49.27 55.19
CA ARG A 2 -23.74 -49.22 53.86
C ARG A 2 -24.70 -49.03 52.67
N THR A 3 -24.90 -47.76 52.39
CA THR A 3 -25.36 -47.16 51.13
C THR A 3 -24.39 -47.46 49.98
N ALA A 4 -24.91 -47.56 48.76
CA ALA A 4 -24.14 -47.46 47.53
C ALA A 4 -24.91 -46.57 46.54
N PHE A 5 -24.35 -45.39 46.25
CA PHE A 5 -24.82 -44.47 45.23
C PHE A 5 -24.26 -44.93 43.87
N PHE A 6 -25.13 -45.06 42.86
CA PHE A 6 -24.71 -45.10 41.46
C PHE A 6 -25.18 -43.81 40.79
N GLY A 7 -24.23 -42.91 40.52
CA GLY A 7 -24.42 -41.76 39.67
C GLY A 7 -24.42 -42.18 38.20
N ALA A 8 -25.38 -41.69 37.42
CA ALA A 8 -25.40 -41.82 35.98
C ALA A 8 -25.20 -40.44 35.34
N ALA A 9 -24.28 -40.41 34.38
CA ALA A 9 -23.65 -39.25 33.79
C ALA A 9 -24.61 -38.37 32.97
N ALA A 10 -24.53 -37.05 33.17
CA ALA A 10 -25.04 -36.07 32.22
C ALA A 10 -23.96 -35.82 31.14
N LEU A 11 -24.22 -36.29 29.92
CA LEU A 11 -23.45 -35.94 28.73
C LEU A 11 -23.79 -34.50 28.33
N VAL A 12 -22.93 -33.55 28.69
CA VAL A 12 -22.98 -32.18 28.17
C VAL A 12 -22.30 -32.19 26.80
N ALA A 13 -23.11 -32.18 25.74
CA ALA A 13 -22.62 -31.92 24.39
C ALA A 13 -22.29 -30.42 24.27
N ALA A 14 -21.03 -30.07 24.57
CA ALA A 14 -20.50 -28.75 24.25
C ALA A 14 -20.30 -28.66 22.73
N GLY A 15 -21.24 -28.01 22.05
CA GLY A 15 -21.07 -27.62 20.65
C GLY A 15 -19.91 -26.64 20.55
N PHE A 16 -18.83 -27.05 19.91
CA PHE A 16 -17.76 -26.14 19.48
C PHE A 16 -18.33 -25.25 18.37
N ALA A 17 -18.87 -24.08 18.75
CA ALA A 17 -19.00 -22.97 17.83
C ALA A 17 -17.59 -22.43 17.58
N ALA A 18 -16.90 -22.95 16.57
CA ALA A 18 -15.72 -22.28 16.06
C ALA A 18 -16.15 -20.91 15.51
N PRO A 19 -15.48 -19.80 15.88
CA PRO A 19 -15.76 -18.52 15.25
C PRO A 19 -15.46 -18.66 13.77
N LEU A 20 -16.47 -18.41 12.92
CA LEU A 20 -16.28 -18.25 11.49
C LEU A 20 -15.48 -16.95 11.33
N ALA A 21 -14.17 -17.03 11.14
CA ALA A 21 -13.41 -15.88 10.68
C ALA A 21 -14.07 -15.42 9.38
N ALA A 22 -14.53 -14.17 9.34
CA ALA A 22 -15.07 -13.61 8.12
C ALA A 22 -13.98 -13.72 7.05
N GLN A 23 -14.27 -14.44 5.97
CA GLN A 23 -13.35 -14.53 4.85
C GLN A 23 -13.22 -13.13 4.24
N GLU A 24 -12.00 -12.62 4.18
CA GLU A 24 -11.70 -11.32 3.59
C GLU A 24 -12.16 -11.31 2.13
N THR A 25 -12.92 -10.30 1.73
CA THR A 25 -13.47 -10.21 0.38
C THR A 25 -12.40 -9.76 -0.62
N ALA A 26 -12.63 -9.96 -1.92
CA ALA A 26 -11.74 -9.43 -2.95
C ALA A 26 -11.63 -7.89 -2.87
N ASP A 27 -12.70 -7.22 -2.44
CA ASP A 27 -12.73 -5.77 -2.22
C ASP A 27 -11.83 -5.37 -1.03
N ASP A 28 -11.88 -6.11 0.08
CA ASP A 28 -11.01 -5.86 1.24
C ASP A 28 -9.53 -6.09 0.88
N GLN A 29 -9.25 -7.15 0.13
CA GLN A 29 -7.88 -7.44 -0.35
C GLN A 29 -7.38 -6.38 -1.36
N LEU A 30 -8.27 -5.82 -2.18
CA LEU A 30 -7.95 -4.72 -3.08
C LEU A 30 -7.60 -3.45 -2.29
N ALA A 31 -8.37 -3.13 -1.25
CA ALA A 31 -8.08 -1.99 -0.38
C ALA A 31 -6.72 -2.14 0.30
N ALA A 32 -6.44 -3.32 0.87
CA ALA A 32 -5.14 -3.62 1.46
C ALA A 32 -3.99 -3.53 0.44
N LEU A 33 -4.18 -3.98 -0.79
CA LEU A 33 -3.19 -3.85 -1.86
C LEU A 33 -2.93 -2.38 -2.23
N ALA A 34 -3.97 -1.55 -2.25
CA ALA A 34 -3.85 -0.11 -2.50
C ALA A 34 -3.09 0.61 -1.38
N ASP A 35 -3.34 0.24 -0.12
CA ASP A 35 -2.61 0.75 1.04
C ASP A 35 -1.13 0.36 0.98
N GLU A 36 -0.82 -0.91 0.69
CA GLU A 36 0.57 -1.37 0.50
C GLU A 36 1.29 -0.62 -0.63
N TYR A 37 0.59 -0.37 -1.74
CA TYR A 37 1.12 0.44 -2.84
C TYR A 37 1.41 1.87 -2.39
N GLN A 38 0.49 2.48 -1.66
CA GLN A 38 0.63 3.84 -1.14
C GLN A 38 1.83 3.95 -0.19
N ASP A 39 1.94 3.05 0.78
CA ASP A 39 3.05 2.99 1.73
C ASP A 39 4.39 2.82 1.02
N TYR A 40 4.46 1.90 0.05
CA TYR A 40 5.64 1.70 -0.76
C TYR A 40 6.01 2.96 -1.56
N ARG A 41 5.02 3.66 -2.13
CA ARG A 41 5.25 4.91 -2.87
C ARG A 41 5.81 5.98 -1.93
N LEU A 42 5.19 6.21 -0.78
CA LEU A 42 5.66 7.21 0.18
C LEU A 42 7.11 6.92 0.61
N ALA A 43 7.40 5.68 1.00
CA ALA A 43 8.75 5.26 1.37
C ALA A 43 9.76 5.42 0.23
N SER A 44 9.40 5.05 -1.00
CA SER A 44 10.30 5.13 -2.17
C SER A 44 10.68 6.55 -2.57
N PHE A 45 9.81 7.52 -2.26
CA PHE A 45 10.01 8.93 -2.57
C PHE A 45 10.36 9.79 -1.33
N GLY A 46 10.59 9.15 -0.18
CA GLY A 46 11.01 9.82 1.05
C GLY A 46 9.92 10.70 1.66
N PHE A 47 8.65 10.35 1.45
CA PHE A 47 7.53 11.03 2.10
C PHE A 47 7.17 10.35 3.42
N VAL A 48 6.66 11.15 4.36
CA VAL A 48 6.11 10.71 5.63
C VAL A 48 4.69 11.25 5.79
N GLU A 49 3.85 10.50 6.50
CA GLU A 49 2.52 10.92 6.87
C GLU A 49 2.55 11.79 8.14
N THR A 50 1.73 12.83 8.19
CA THR A 50 1.56 13.70 9.36
C THR A 50 0.41 13.21 10.23
N GLU A 51 0.31 13.73 11.46
CA GLU A 51 -0.81 13.43 12.36
C GLU A 51 -2.19 13.77 11.78
N SER A 52 -2.25 14.65 10.77
CA SER A 52 -3.49 15.03 10.09
C SER A 52 -3.84 14.13 8.89
N GLY A 53 -3.03 13.10 8.60
CA GLY A 53 -3.16 12.25 7.42
C GLY A 53 -2.68 12.90 6.12
N ALA A 54 -1.94 14.01 6.20
CA ALA A 54 -1.32 14.62 5.02
C ALA A 54 0.08 14.04 4.80
N THR A 55 0.62 14.13 3.58
CA THR A 55 1.99 13.68 3.29
C THR A 55 2.93 14.87 3.15
N ARG A 56 4.14 14.77 3.70
CA ARG A 56 5.23 15.75 3.54
C ARG A 56 6.55 15.06 3.24
N GLN A 57 7.51 15.80 2.68
CA GLN A 57 8.87 15.29 2.53
C GLN A 57 9.47 15.00 3.91
N GLY A 58 10.16 13.86 4.03
CA GLY A 58 11.00 13.52 5.17
C GLY A 58 12.34 14.24 5.15
N ASP A 59 13.31 13.69 5.86
CA ASP A 59 14.67 14.21 6.04
C ASP A 59 15.67 13.73 4.98
N ALA A 60 15.19 13.03 3.95
CA ALA A 60 16.03 12.47 2.90
C ALA A 60 15.43 12.66 1.51
N LEU A 61 16.31 12.97 0.55
CA LEU A 61 15.99 12.93 -0.86
C LEU A 61 15.96 11.48 -1.35
N TRP A 62 14.98 11.18 -2.20
CA TRP A 62 14.86 9.89 -2.85
C TRP A 62 15.96 9.70 -3.91
N SER A 63 16.33 8.44 -4.14
CA SER A 63 17.33 8.11 -5.16
C SER A 63 16.74 8.28 -6.56
N VAL A 64 17.44 9.00 -7.43
CA VAL A 64 17.08 9.18 -8.85
C VAL A 64 17.90 8.28 -9.79
N THR A 65 18.62 7.30 -9.23
CA THR A 65 19.48 6.39 -10.01
C THR A 65 18.65 5.48 -10.92
N PRO A 66 19.17 5.07 -12.09
CA PRO A 66 18.50 4.08 -12.94
C PRO A 66 18.15 2.78 -12.19
N GLU A 67 18.99 2.36 -11.25
CA GLU A 67 18.77 1.19 -10.41
C GLU A 67 17.55 1.38 -9.51
N ALA A 68 17.43 2.54 -8.85
CA ALA A 68 16.27 2.84 -8.00
C ALA A 68 14.96 2.87 -8.78
N TRP A 69 14.97 3.40 -10.01
CA TRP A 69 13.81 3.36 -10.89
C TRP A 69 13.42 1.94 -11.31
N ARG A 70 14.40 1.11 -11.67
CA ARG A 70 14.14 -0.29 -12.02
C ARG A 70 13.62 -1.10 -10.84
N THR A 71 14.12 -0.85 -9.64
CA THR A 71 13.64 -1.49 -8.40
C THR A 71 12.17 -1.15 -8.14
N ARG A 72 11.79 0.14 -8.24
CA ARG A 72 10.39 0.57 -8.15
C ARG A 72 9.49 -0.12 -9.16
N ALA A 73 9.88 -0.11 -10.43
CA ALA A 73 9.10 -0.78 -11.48
C ALA A 73 8.98 -2.30 -11.26
N ALA A 74 9.99 -2.94 -10.66
CA ALA A 74 9.91 -4.36 -10.30
C ALA A 74 8.90 -4.60 -9.17
N GLN A 75 8.81 -3.70 -8.18
CA GLN A 75 7.78 -3.77 -7.15
C GLN A 75 6.38 -3.51 -7.73
N TYR A 76 6.23 -2.51 -8.60
CA TYR A 76 4.94 -2.23 -9.25
C TYR A 76 4.44 -3.40 -10.10
N ARG A 77 5.34 -4.14 -10.78
CA ARG A 77 4.97 -5.39 -11.46
C ARG A 77 4.44 -6.47 -10.49
N GLN A 78 4.96 -6.54 -9.27
CA GLN A 78 4.45 -7.48 -8.26
C GLN A 78 3.05 -7.07 -7.79
N PHE A 79 2.82 -5.78 -7.54
CA PHE A 79 1.47 -5.29 -7.21
C PHE A 79 0.48 -5.52 -8.35
N LEU A 80 0.87 -5.26 -9.60
CA LEU A 80 0.02 -5.50 -10.77
C LEU A 80 -0.35 -6.99 -10.89
N SER A 81 0.61 -7.89 -10.69
CA SER A 81 0.34 -9.33 -10.69
C SER A 81 -0.61 -9.77 -9.57
N ARG A 82 -0.57 -9.12 -8.40
CA ARG A 82 -1.51 -9.39 -7.30
C ARG A 82 -2.91 -8.86 -7.65
N LEU A 83 -2.99 -7.68 -8.25
CA LEU A 83 -4.25 -7.10 -8.72
C LEU A 83 -4.91 -8.00 -9.79
N ASP A 84 -4.14 -8.50 -10.76
CA ASP A 84 -4.62 -9.42 -11.79
C ASP A 84 -5.22 -10.71 -11.19
N ALA A 85 -4.64 -11.21 -10.09
CA ALA A 85 -5.15 -12.39 -9.41
C ALA A 85 -6.49 -12.12 -8.70
N LEU A 86 -6.61 -10.96 -8.04
CA LEU A 86 -7.84 -10.54 -7.35
C LEU A 86 -9.01 -10.30 -8.31
N GLU A 87 -8.73 -9.78 -9.51
CA GLU A 87 -9.76 -9.63 -10.55
C GLU A 87 -10.45 -10.96 -10.90
N GLY A 88 -9.72 -12.07 -10.82
CA GLY A 88 -10.26 -13.42 -11.04
C GLY A 88 -11.26 -13.88 -9.96
N GLU A 89 -11.23 -13.29 -8.77
CA GLU A 89 -12.13 -13.59 -7.65
C GLU A 89 -13.45 -12.82 -7.75
N GLY A 90 -13.44 -11.70 -8.48
CA GLY A 90 -14.59 -10.87 -8.80
C GLY A 90 -14.80 -9.72 -7.82
N PHE A 91 -14.92 -8.51 -8.36
CA PHE A 91 -15.13 -7.28 -7.60
C PHE A 91 -16.58 -6.79 -7.59
N SER A 92 -16.95 -6.04 -6.56
CA SER A 92 -18.13 -5.17 -6.60
C SER A 92 -18.01 -4.06 -7.66
N ASN A 93 -19.06 -3.29 -7.88
CA ASN A 93 -19.01 -2.22 -8.89
C ASN A 93 -18.10 -1.06 -8.47
N ASP A 94 -18.05 -0.74 -7.19
CA ASP A 94 -17.18 0.33 -6.67
C ASP A 94 -15.72 -0.12 -6.72
N ALA A 95 -15.43 -1.34 -6.24
CA ALA A 95 -14.09 -1.92 -6.29
C ALA A 95 -13.53 -2.09 -7.72
N LYS A 96 -14.37 -2.27 -8.74
CA LYS A 96 -13.91 -2.24 -10.15
C LYS A 96 -13.31 -0.90 -10.54
N THR A 97 -13.86 0.20 -10.04
CA THR A 97 -13.34 1.54 -10.34
C THR A 97 -11.99 1.73 -9.67
N ASP A 98 -11.88 1.35 -8.39
CA ASP A 98 -10.63 1.44 -7.63
C ASP A 98 -9.54 0.56 -8.24
N ALA A 99 -9.88 -0.66 -8.66
CA ALA A 99 -8.97 -1.56 -9.36
C ALA A 99 -8.46 -0.95 -10.68
N LEU A 100 -9.33 -0.32 -11.47
CA LEU A 100 -8.94 0.35 -12.71
C LEU A 100 -7.99 1.53 -12.45
N VAL A 101 -8.25 2.31 -11.40
CA VAL A 101 -7.36 3.42 -10.99
C VAL A 101 -6.00 2.87 -10.59
N LEU A 102 -5.95 1.87 -9.71
CA LEU A 102 -4.70 1.26 -9.25
C LEU A 102 -3.91 0.65 -10.41
N ARG A 103 -4.58 -0.09 -11.31
CA ARG A 103 -3.98 -0.63 -12.53
C ARG A 103 -3.33 0.46 -13.37
N THR A 104 -4.06 1.55 -13.64
CA THR A 104 -3.57 2.65 -14.46
C THR A 104 -2.31 3.29 -13.87
N LEU A 105 -2.29 3.50 -12.54
CA LEU A 105 -1.12 4.04 -11.84
C LEU A 105 0.09 3.10 -11.97
N LEU A 106 -0.11 1.79 -11.72
CA LEU A 106 0.96 0.80 -11.80
C LEU A 106 1.51 0.66 -13.23
N GLU A 107 0.64 0.60 -14.24
CA GLU A 107 1.03 0.48 -15.64
C GLU A 107 1.79 1.72 -16.13
N SER A 108 1.39 2.92 -15.70
CA SER A 108 2.12 4.17 -15.99
C SER A 108 3.55 4.10 -15.46
N GLU A 109 3.72 3.83 -14.16
CA GLU A 109 5.06 3.78 -13.53
C GLU A 109 5.95 2.68 -14.11
N ILE A 110 5.37 1.55 -14.50
CA ILE A 110 6.08 0.48 -15.21
C ILE A 110 6.52 0.95 -16.61
N GLY A 111 5.64 1.66 -17.31
CA GLY A 111 5.89 2.25 -18.63
C GLY A 111 7.02 3.27 -18.61
N ASP A 112 6.97 4.22 -17.67
CA ASP A 112 8.01 5.24 -17.49
C ASP A 112 9.39 4.60 -17.33
N ALA A 113 9.44 3.48 -16.60
CA ALA A 113 10.66 2.74 -16.42
C ALA A 113 11.08 1.90 -17.64
N GLN A 114 10.12 1.36 -18.39
CA GLN A 114 10.38 0.65 -19.64
C GLN A 114 11.03 1.59 -20.67
N PHE A 115 10.54 2.82 -20.77
CA PHE A 115 11.07 3.84 -21.68
C PHE A 115 12.24 4.64 -21.10
N SER A 116 12.64 4.34 -19.85
CA SER A 116 13.74 5.02 -19.17
C SER A 116 13.54 6.54 -19.14
N GLU A 117 12.34 7.01 -18.80
CA GLU A 117 12.01 8.45 -18.82
C GLU A 117 12.93 9.29 -17.94
N TRP A 118 13.56 8.72 -16.92
CA TRP A 118 14.61 9.37 -16.12
C TRP A 118 15.82 9.84 -16.96
N GLN A 119 16.00 9.34 -18.18
CA GLN A 119 17.02 9.81 -19.14
C GLN A 119 16.60 11.10 -19.88
N MET A 120 15.37 11.56 -19.67
CA MET A 120 14.83 12.84 -20.16
C MET A 120 14.58 13.80 -18.98
N PRO A 121 15.62 14.32 -18.32
CA PRO A 121 15.49 15.12 -17.09
C PRO A 121 14.91 16.54 -17.31
N PHE A 122 14.50 16.86 -18.53
CA PHE A 122 13.89 18.12 -18.92
C PHE A 122 12.85 17.85 -20.02
N ASN A 123 11.59 18.14 -19.74
CA ASN A 123 10.50 18.12 -20.71
C ASN A 123 9.73 19.45 -20.66
N SER A 124 8.60 19.58 -21.35
CA SER A 124 7.85 20.84 -21.40
C SER A 124 7.25 21.24 -20.05
N ASP A 125 7.06 20.29 -19.14
CA ASP A 125 6.24 20.45 -17.94
C ASP A 125 7.04 20.28 -16.64
N SER A 126 8.24 19.70 -16.71
CA SER A 126 9.10 19.47 -15.56
C SER A 126 10.59 19.43 -15.90
N ASN A 127 11.41 19.67 -14.86
CA ASN A 127 12.85 19.45 -14.89
C ASN A 127 13.36 18.93 -13.55
N PHE A 128 14.62 18.51 -13.49
CA PHE A 128 15.25 17.98 -12.26
C PHE A 128 15.06 18.87 -11.01
N TRP A 129 15.04 20.20 -11.15
CA TRP A 129 14.94 21.14 -10.03
C TRP A 129 13.49 21.42 -9.59
N SER A 130 12.50 21.03 -10.40
CA SER A 130 11.09 21.35 -10.17
C SER A 130 10.55 20.83 -8.83
N TYR A 131 11.21 19.86 -8.21
CA TYR A 131 10.73 19.16 -7.01
C TYR A 131 11.57 19.40 -5.75
N LEU A 132 12.56 20.31 -5.80
CA LEU A 132 13.38 20.65 -4.62
C LEU A 132 12.79 21.80 -3.79
N THR A 133 11.86 22.58 -4.36
CA THR A 133 11.25 23.68 -3.61
C THR A 133 10.21 23.11 -2.65
N PRO A 134 10.25 23.47 -1.35
CA PRO A 134 9.25 22.99 -0.41
C PRO A 134 7.86 23.46 -0.82
N GLY A 135 6.89 22.54 -0.74
CA GLY A 135 5.49 22.80 -1.13
C GLY A 135 4.70 23.69 -0.14
N GLY A 136 5.30 24.07 0.99
CA GLY A 136 4.67 24.85 2.05
C GLY A 136 5.67 25.57 2.93
N ALA A 137 5.18 26.38 3.87
CA ALA A 137 6.01 27.07 4.84
C ALA A 137 6.50 26.11 5.95
N PHE A 138 7.69 26.35 6.48
CA PHE A 138 8.24 25.64 7.64
C PHE A 138 7.70 26.27 8.93
N GLY A 139 7.07 25.44 9.77
CA GLY A 139 6.40 25.88 10.99
C GLY A 139 7.20 25.63 12.27
N SER A 140 8.23 24.79 12.21
CA SER A 140 9.06 24.37 13.34
C SER A 140 10.55 24.39 13.00
N VAL A 141 11.42 24.23 13.99
CA VAL A 141 12.88 24.10 13.77
C VAL A 141 13.17 22.79 13.04
N GLU A 142 12.48 21.73 13.42
CA GLU A 142 12.59 20.40 12.84
C GLU A 142 12.27 20.40 11.33
N ASP A 143 11.34 21.25 10.88
CA ASP A 143 11.03 21.40 9.45
C ASP A 143 12.22 21.99 8.67
N TYR A 144 12.95 22.96 9.25
CA TYR A 144 14.16 23.50 8.64
C TYR A 144 15.31 22.48 8.67
N GLU A 145 15.47 21.75 9.78
CA GLU A 145 16.50 20.73 9.93
C GLU A 145 16.31 19.56 8.95
N ALA A 146 15.07 19.13 8.72
CA ALA A 146 14.77 18.09 7.73
C ALA A 146 15.01 18.55 6.28
N TYR A 147 14.94 19.86 6.01
CA TYR A 147 15.16 20.42 4.68
C TYR A 147 16.63 20.60 4.30
N ILE A 148 17.52 20.79 5.28
CA ILE A 148 18.95 21.10 5.08
C ILE A 148 19.79 19.82 5.03
#